data_AF-K1WQ87-F1
#
_entry.id   AF-K1WQ87-F1
#
_cell.length_a   1.000
_cell.length_b   1.000
_cell.length_c   1.000
_cell.angle_alpha   90.00
_cell.angle_beta   90.00
_cell.angle_gamma   90.00
#
_symmetry.space_group_name_H-M   'P 1'
#
loop_
_entity.id
_entity.type
_entity.pdbx_description
1 polymer ?
#
loop_
_entity_poly.entity_id
_entity_poly.type
_entity_poly.pdbx_seq_one_letter_code
_entity_poly.pdbx_strand_id
1 'polypeptide(L)'
;MSGSTSIPSWADLKDNVPKLTSTTDFERWEHAVRVYCLGKDVLEHIIDHTLDPYRVAPMPHTNVDAYPEGYIAGVSSPKGRDIAAHIIREIVIDELDEDATNAQINAAVQQWGANRTLTDDLLTKWSVWARRERLARTILLSTITEDVVIDYERLPTARFIFSAVESRFKTLNPERASLLQRELHSQYLPRGATADDAVTFYEKFVHIYAQLSRLQVAVNDEDKVAIILGALPTEWAVLLRSQWSTETSKTWSLLWVLL
;
A
#
# COMPACT_ATOMS: atom_id res chain seq x y z
N MET A 1 16.22 9.99 -25.36
CA MET A 1 14.89 10.61 -25.56
C MET A 1 14.46 11.23 -24.24
N SER A 2 14.67 12.54 -24.06
CA SER A 2 14.26 13.28 -22.87
C SER A 2 12.77 13.64 -22.99
N GLY A 3 11.91 12.72 -22.55
CA GLY A 3 10.49 13.00 -22.40
C GLY A 3 10.29 14.05 -21.31
N SER A 4 10.03 15.30 -21.72
CA SER A 4 9.49 16.35 -20.86
C SER A 4 8.13 15.89 -20.33
N THR A 5 8.13 15.19 -19.20
CA THR A 5 6.92 14.83 -18.47
C THR A 5 6.36 16.11 -17.88
N SER A 6 5.41 16.74 -18.61
CA SER A 6 4.66 17.88 -18.12
C SER A 6 4.03 17.50 -16.77
N ILE A 7 4.09 18.42 -15.80
CA ILE A 7 3.36 18.27 -14.54
C ILE A 7 1.91 17.93 -14.90
N PRO A 8 1.36 16.81 -14.40
CA PRO A 8 0.02 16.39 -14.79
C PRO A 8 -0.97 17.52 -14.51
N SER A 9 -1.82 17.81 -15.50
CA SER A 9 -2.83 18.83 -15.32
C SER A 9 -3.77 18.40 -14.19
N TRP A 10 -4.17 19.35 -13.35
CA TRP A 10 -5.12 19.10 -12.27
C TRP A 10 -6.45 18.52 -12.74
N ALA A 11 -6.83 18.78 -14.00
CA ALA A 11 -8.02 18.19 -14.62
C ALA A 11 -7.86 16.67 -14.79
N ASP A 12 -6.73 16.22 -15.33
CA ASP A 12 -6.41 14.80 -15.52
C ASP A 12 -6.46 14.00 -14.20
N LEU A 13 -5.96 14.58 -13.10
CA LEU A 13 -6.03 13.90 -11.80
C LEU A 13 -7.47 13.78 -11.29
N LYS A 14 -8.27 14.85 -11.39
CA LYS A 14 -9.65 14.87 -10.91
C LYS A 14 -10.57 13.92 -11.68
N ASP A 15 -10.31 13.76 -12.97
CA ASP A 15 -11.10 12.89 -13.85
C ASP A 15 -10.81 11.39 -13.60
N ASN A 16 -9.60 11.06 -13.12
CA ASN A 16 -9.16 9.68 -12.92
C ASN A 16 -9.18 9.20 -11.47
N VAL A 17 -9.05 10.10 -10.49
CA VAL A 17 -8.96 9.73 -9.07
C VAL A 17 -10.07 10.43 -8.28
N PRO A 18 -11.03 9.68 -7.70
CA PRO A 18 -12.08 10.28 -6.88
C PRO A 18 -11.48 10.89 -5.61
N LYS A 19 -12.16 11.87 -5.02
CA LYS A 19 -11.73 12.45 -3.75
C LYS A 19 -12.08 11.49 -2.60
N LEU A 20 -11.14 11.21 -1.70
CA LEU A 20 -11.35 10.39 -0.51
C LEU A 20 -12.09 11.21 0.54
N THR A 21 -13.39 10.96 0.67
CA THR A 21 -14.26 11.68 1.63
C THR A 21 -14.60 10.84 2.86
N SER A 22 -14.52 9.52 2.76
CA SER A 22 -14.97 8.62 3.81
C SER A 22 -14.24 7.28 3.76
N THR A 23 -14.39 6.48 4.82
CA THR A 23 -13.85 5.11 4.90
C THR A 23 -14.50 4.17 3.87
N THR A 24 -15.75 4.42 3.43
CA THR A 24 -16.41 3.59 2.42
C THR A 24 -15.77 3.75 1.03
N ASP A 25 -15.19 4.91 0.76
CA ASP A 25 -14.57 5.24 -0.54
C ASP A 25 -13.12 4.77 -0.62
N PHE A 26 -12.53 4.32 0.49
CA PHE A 26 -11.10 4.05 0.60
C PHE A 26 -10.59 3.03 -0.43
N GLU A 27 -11.23 1.88 -0.58
CA GLU A 27 -10.78 0.85 -1.53
C GLU A 27 -10.81 1.36 -2.98
N ARG A 28 -11.86 2.11 -3.35
CA ARG A 28 -11.99 2.68 -4.69
C ARG A 28 -10.93 3.76 -4.92
N TRP A 29 -10.71 4.62 -3.93
CA TRP A 29 -9.68 5.64 -3.96
C TRP A 29 -8.28 5.03 -4.06
N GLU A 30 -7.98 4.04 -3.22
CA GLU A 30 -6.67 3.37 -3.16
C GLU A 30 -6.34 2.76 -4.52
N HIS A 31 -7.28 2.03 -5.10
CA HIS A 31 -7.11 1.44 -6.43
C HIS A 31 -6.85 2.50 -7.50
N ALA A 32 -7.67 3.56 -7.53
CA ALA A 32 -7.53 4.64 -8.50
C ALA A 32 -6.18 5.38 -8.37
N VAL A 33 -5.75 5.68 -7.13
CA VAL A 33 -4.43 6.28 -6.84
C VAL A 33 -3.30 5.38 -7.34
N ARG A 34 -3.34 4.08 -7.04
CA ARG A 34 -2.30 3.14 -7.47
C ARG A 34 -2.20 3.07 -9.00
N VAL A 35 -3.34 2.94 -9.70
CA VAL A 35 -3.38 2.90 -11.17
C VAL A 35 -2.86 4.21 -11.75
N TYR A 36 -3.28 5.35 -11.20
CA TYR A 36 -2.82 6.66 -11.67
C TYR A 36 -1.31 6.85 -11.43
N CYS A 37 -0.81 6.54 -10.23
CA CYS A 37 0.61 6.61 -9.91
C CYS A 37 1.47 5.67 -10.77
N LEU A 38 0.94 4.49 -11.13
CA LEU A 38 1.59 3.58 -12.08
C LEU A 38 1.73 4.25 -13.46
N GLY A 39 0.65 4.85 -13.97
CA GLY A 39 0.66 5.57 -15.24
C GLY A 39 1.56 6.81 -15.26
N LYS A 40 1.91 7.36 -14.08
CA LYS A 40 2.84 8.49 -13.93
C LYS A 40 4.26 8.07 -13.53
N ASP A 41 4.55 6.77 -13.44
CA ASP A 41 5.87 6.24 -13.08
C ASP A 41 6.35 6.74 -11.69
N VAL A 42 5.41 6.77 -10.72
CA VAL A 42 5.65 7.18 -9.33
C VAL A 42 5.07 6.19 -8.31
N LEU A 43 4.58 5.03 -8.74
CA LEU A 43 3.96 4.04 -7.85
C LEU A 43 4.92 3.60 -6.74
N GLU A 44 6.20 3.38 -7.06
CA GLU A 44 7.24 2.96 -6.12
C GLU A 44 7.40 3.91 -4.92
N HIS A 45 7.07 5.20 -5.08
CA HIS A 45 7.12 6.19 -4.01
C HIS A 45 6.00 6.06 -2.97
N ILE A 46 4.92 5.33 -3.29
CA ILE A 46 3.77 5.13 -2.38
C ILE A 46 3.68 3.70 -1.85
N ILE A 47 4.15 2.70 -2.61
CA ILE A 47 4.11 1.29 -2.20
C ILE A 47 5.37 0.87 -1.44
N ASP A 48 6.54 1.31 -1.89
CA ASP A 48 7.81 0.92 -1.32
C ASP A 48 8.39 2.07 -0.49
N HIS A 49 9.21 1.72 0.50
CA HIS A 49 10.09 2.68 1.15
C HIS A 49 11.24 3.00 0.21
N THR A 50 10.95 3.75 -0.85
CA THR A 50 11.99 4.41 -1.64
C THR A 50 12.60 5.50 -0.77
N LEU A 51 13.71 5.14 -0.11
CA LEU A 51 14.48 6.08 0.69
C LEU A 51 14.99 7.20 -0.20
N ASP A 52 15.19 8.39 0.40
CA ASP A 52 15.92 9.46 -0.28
C ASP A 52 17.31 8.92 -0.66
N PRO A 53 17.60 8.79 -1.97
CA PRO A 53 18.71 7.98 -2.45
C PRO A 53 20.07 8.53 -2.06
N TYR A 54 20.13 9.74 -1.49
CA TYR A 54 21.39 10.40 -1.15
C TYR A 54 21.38 11.06 0.23
N ARG A 55 20.36 10.89 1.07
CA ARG A 55 20.36 11.40 2.45
C ARG A 55 20.38 10.26 3.46
N VAL A 56 21.28 10.34 4.43
CA VAL A 56 21.07 9.63 5.70
C VAL A 56 20.01 10.42 6.46
N ALA A 57 18.96 9.75 6.92
CA ALA A 57 18.22 10.30 8.03
C ALA A 57 19.20 10.46 9.21
N PRO A 58 19.45 11.67 9.75
CA PRO A 58 20.45 11.87 10.78
C PRO A 58 20.04 11.19 12.08
N MET A 59 20.60 10.00 12.34
CA MET A 59 20.99 9.42 13.63
C MET A 59 19.87 9.38 14.73
N PRO A 60 20.16 9.17 16.02
CA PRO A 60 20.85 8.09 16.72
C PRO A 60 19.86 7.26 17.59
N HIS A 61 18.72 6.79 17.10
CA HIS A 61 17.80 5.98 17.93
C HIS A 61 17.22 4.81 17.15
N THR A 62 17.80 3.61 17.32
CA THR A 62 17.24 2.23 17.15
C THR A 62 16.22 1.88 16.04
N ASN A 63 15.83 2.78 15.16
CA ASN A 63 14.78 2.60 14.16
C ASN A 63 15.28 3.22 12.85
N VAL A 64 15.50 2.38 11.85
CA VAL A 64 16.24 2.70 10.61
C VAL A 64 15.45 3.64 9.68
N ASP A 65 14.21 4.01 10.04
CA ASP A 65 13.23 4.64 9.17
C ASP A 65 12.79 6.07 9.57
N ALA A 66 13.43 6.72 10.55
CA ALA A 66 12.96 8.01 11.10
C ALA A 66 13.64 9.23 10.45
N TYR A 67 12.89 10.03 9.69
CA TYR A 67 13.33 11.34 9.16
C TYR A 67 13.36 12.41 10.27
N PRO A 68 14.20 13.47 10.14
CA PRO A 68 14.18 14.61 11.06
C PRO A 68 12.83 15.30 11.12
N GLU A 69 12.51 15.89 12.26
CA GLU A 69 11.34 16.74 12.38
C GLU A 69 11.40 17.90 11.37
N GLY A 70 10.30 18.10 10.65
CA GLY A 70 10.18 19.15 9.61
C GLY A 70 10.87 18.82 8.28
N TYR A 71 11.49 17.64 8.13
CA TYR A 71 12.07 17.23 6.86
C TYR A 71 11.00 16.87 5.82
N ILE A 72 11.17 17.31 4.57
CA ILE A 72 10.33 16.94 3.44
C ILE A 72 11.22 16.45 2.29
N ALA A 73 11.00 15.21 1.88
CA ALA A 73 11.73 14.56 0.79
C ALA A 73 11.56 15.29 -0.54
N GLY A 74 12.66 15.36 -1.31
CA GLY A 74 12.67 15.96 -2.64
C GLY A 74 12.62 17.50 -2.70
N VAL A 75 12.72 18.19 -1.56
CA VAL A 75 12.76 19.67 -1.51
C VAL A 75 14.16 20.24 -1.75
N SER A 76 15.19 19.65 -1.12
CA SER A 76 16.57 20.16 -1.18
C SER A 76 17.57 19.04 -1.40
N SER A 77 18.48 19.21 -2.37
CA SER A 77 19.53 18.23 -2.65
C SER A 77 20.46 18.05 -1.45
N PRO A 78 20.92 16.82 -1.14
CA PRO A 78 21.92 16.61 -0.10
C PRO A 78 23.24 17.29 -0.47
N LYS A 79 23.99 17.69 0.56
CA LYS A 79 25.30 18.32 0.43
C LYS A 79 26.22 17.83 1.54
N GLY A 80 27.50 17.60 1.21
CA GLY A 80 28.54 17.28 2.18
C GLY A 80 28.17 16.10 3.08
N ARG A 81 28.05 16.39 4.39
CA ARG A 81 27.79 15.40 5.45
C ARG A 81 26.39 14.77 5.42
N ASP A 82 25.48 15.29 4.59
CA ASP A 82 24.13 14.73 4.45
C ASP A 82 24.13 13.44 3.62
N ILE A 83 25.20 13.16 2.86
CA ILE A 83 25.29 12.01 1.95
C ILE A 83 25.65 10.72 2.69
N ALA A 84 24.97 9.62 2.35
CA ALA A 84 25.17 8.36 3.04
C ALA A 84 26.57 7.76 2.82
N ALA A 85 27.20 7.32 3.91
CA ALA A 85 28.58 6.83 3.89
C ALA A 85 28.79 5.65 2.91
N HIS A 86 27.79 4.79 2.73
CA HIS A 86 27.87 3.69 1.74
C HIS A 86 27.84 4.22 0.31
N ILE A 87 27.07 5.26 0.01
CA ILE A 87 27.04 5.91 -1.30
C ILE A 87 28.35 6.64 -1.57
N ILE A 88 28.87 7.36 -0.56
CA ILE A 88 30.19 7.99 -0.65
C ILE A 88 31.23 6.91 -0.97
N ARG A 89 31.14 5.74 -0.33
CA ARG A 89 32.04 4.61 -0.59
C ARG A 89 31.90 4.06 -2.01
N GLU A 90 30.69 3.86 -2.51
CA GLU A 90 30.46 3.41 -3.90
C GLU A 90 31.05 4.41 -4.91
N ILE A 91 30.76 5.71 -4.74
CA ILE A 91 31.32 6.77 -5.61
C ILE A 91 32.86 6.76 -5.55
N VAL A 92 33.43 6.63 -4.35
CA VAL A 92 34.88 6.58 -4.16
C VAL A 92 35.50 5.34 -4.80
N ILE A 93 34.82 4.19 -4.76
CA ILE A 93 35.27 2.97 -5.42
C ILE A 93 35.27 3.17 -6.94
N ASP A 94 34.22 3.77 -7.50
CA ASP A 94 34.12 4.05 -8.94
C ASP A 94 35.15 5.09 -9.42
N GLU A 95 35.54 6.03 -8.57
CA GLU A 95 36.56 7.07 -8.87
C GLU A 95 38.01 6.57 -8.70
N LEU A 96 38.23 5.49 -7.94
CA LEU A 96 39.56 4.94 -7.67
C LEU A 96 39.92 3.79 -8.62
N ASP A 97 41.20 3.49 -8.70
CA ASP A 97 41.72 2.32 -9.45
C ASP A 97 41.20 1.01 -8.83
N GLU A 98 41.00 -0.03 -9.64
CA GLU A 98 40.54 -1.37 -9.19
C GLU A 98 41.48 -1.98 -8.13
N ASP A 99 42.75 -1.57 -8.14
CA ASP A 99 43.79 -2.00 -7.19
C ASP A 99 43.81 -1.19 -5.87
N ALA A 100 42.88 -0.27 -5.65
CA ALA A 100 42.86 0.57 -4.46
C ALA A 100 42.65 -0.25 -3.17
N THR A 101 43.53 -0.05 -2.19
CA THR A 101 43.42 -0.72 -0.88
C THR A 101 42.25 -0.16 -0.06
N ASN A 102 41.69 -0.98 0.83
CA ASN A 102 40.66 -0.54 1.79
C ASN A 102 41.09 0.67 2.64
N ALA A 103 42.39 0.82 2.94
CA ALA A 103 42.90 1.98 3.67
C ALA A 103 42.81 3.27 2.83
N GLN A 104 43.12 3.19 1.53
CA GLN A 104 42.97 4.30 0.59
C GLN A 104 41.49 4.67 0.38
N ILE A 105 40.62 3.67 0.23
CA ILE A 105 39.16 3.87 0.13
C ILE A 105 38.64 4.59 1.39
N ASN A 106 38.99 4.12 2.59
CA ASN A 106 38.52 4.73 3.83
C ASN A 106 39.04 6.17 4.02
N ALA A 107 40.29 6.44 3.64
CA ALA A 107 40.86 7.79 3.67
C ALA A 107 40.14 8.73 2.67
N ALA A 108 39.87 8.24 1.45
CA ALA A 108 39.14 8.99 0.44
C ALA A 108 37.68 9.24 0.86
N VAL A 109 36.98 8.27 1.46
CA VAL A 109 35.63 8.45 2.01
C VAL A 109 35.61 9.51 3.11
N GLN A 110 36.58 9.51 4.02
CA GLN A 110 36.71 10.54 5.06
C GLN A 110 36.97 11.94 4.47
N GLN A 111 37.80 12.03 3.43
CA GLN A 111 38.07 13.27 2.73
C GLN A 111 36.86 13.78 1.94
N TRP A 112 36.09 12.87 1.33
CA TRP A 112 34.90 13.18 0.53
C TRP A 112 33.77 13.74 1.42
N GLY A 113 33.54 13.14 2.59
CA GLY A 113 32.53 13.58 3.56
C GLY A 113 32.77 14.95 4.19
N ALA A 114 33.96 15.55 3.98
CA ALA A 114 34.31 16.83 4.58
C ALA A 114 33.78 18.05 3.79
N ASN A 115 33.63 18.00 2.46
CA ASN A 115 33.36 19.22 1.67
C ASN A 115 32.78 19.03 0.23
N ARG A 116 32.34 17.85 -0.21
CA ARG A 116 31.84 17.67 -1.59
C ARG A 116 30.32 17.81 -1.74
N THR A 117 29.89 18.45 -2.82
CA THR A 117 28.53 18.39 -3.35
C THR A 117 28.38 17.16 -4.25
N LEU A 118 27.14 16.68 -4.44
CA LEU A 118 26.86 15.64 -5.46
C LEU A 118 27.43 16.06 -6.82
N THR A 119 27.96 15.08 -7.58
CA THR A 119 28.38 15.28 -8.98
C THR A 119 27.16 15.55 -9.87
N ASP A 120 27.36 16.11 -11.07
CA ASP A 120 26.26 16.47 -11.98
C ASP A 120 25.36 15.27 -12.35
N ASP A 121 25.94 14.08 -12.51
CA ASP A 121 25.18 12.83 -12.76
C ASP A 121 24.31 12.45 -11.56
N LEU A 122 24.87 12.50 -10.35
CA LEU A 122 24.14 12.20 -9.11
C LEU A 122 23.08 13.25 -8.80
N LEU A 123 23.35 14.52 -9.08
CA LEU A 123 22.37 15.61 -9.00
C LEU A 123 21.21 15.37 -9.97
N THR A 124 21.50 14.87 -11.17
CA THR A 124 20.48 14.53 -12.16
C THR A 124 19.61 13.38 -11.66
N LYS A 125 20.23 12.29 -11.17
CA LYS A 125 19.51 11.15 -10.55
C LYS A 125 18.66 11.60 -9.36
N TRP A 126 19.22 12.40 -8.46
CA TRP A 126 18.48 12.98 -7.33
C TRP A 126 17.31 13.83 -7.81
N SER A 127 17.51 14.68 -8.81
CA SER A 127 16.47 15.58 -9.33
C SER A 127 15.30 14.81 -9.95
N VAL A 128 15.58 13.70 -10.64
CA VAL A 128 14.56 12.79 -11.17
C VAL A 128 13.76 12.17 -10.03
N TRP A 129 14.44 11.58 -9.04
CA TRP A 129 13.81 11.01 -7.86
C TRP A 129 12.97 12.04 -7.09
N ALA A 130 13.54 13.21 -6.79
CA ALA A 130 12.89 14.31 -6.07
C ALA A 130 11.67 14.85 -6.81
N ARG A 131 11.70 14.85 -8.14
CA ARG A 131 10.53 15.22 -8.97
C ARG A 131 9.42 14.18 -8.83
N ARG A 132 9.75 12.89 -8.89
CA ARG A 132 8.80 11.78 -8.75
C ARG A 132 8.18 11.74 -7.35
N GLU A 133 9.00 11.93 -6.32
CA GLU A 133 8.55 12.03 -4.92
C GLU A 133 7.56 13.17 -4.73
N ARG A 134 7.90 14.40 -5.18
CA ARG A 134 7.00 15.55 -5.10
C ARG A 134 5.69 15.33 -5.86
N LEU A 135 5.76 14.67 -7.02
CA LEU A 135 4.57 14.32 -7.79
C LEU A 135 3.68 13.33 -7.03
N ALA A 136 4.24 12.26 -6.47
CA ALA A 136 3.50 11.29 -5.66
C ALA A 136 2.83 11.96 -4.44
N ARG A 137 3.58 12.80 -3.70
CA ARG A 137 3.04 13.60 -2.59
C ARG A 137 1.87 14.48 -3.03
N THR A 138 2.05 15.18 -4.15
CA THR A 138 1.02 16.06 -4.70
C THR A 138 -0.24 15.26 -5.01
N ILE A 139 -0.13 14.13 -5.71
CA ILE A 139 -1.28 13.26 -6.04
C ILE A 139 -2.05 12.85 -4.78
N LEU A 140 -1.35 12.41 -3.72
CA LEU A 140 -1.97 11.99 -2.47
C LEU A 140 -2.70 13.15 -1.78
N LEU A 141 -2.01 14.26 -1.53
CA LEU A 141 -2.59 15.41 -0.82
C LEU A 141 -3.74 16.05 -1.60
N SER A 142 -3.72 15.96 -2.93
CA SER A 142 -4.75 16.50 -3.81
C SER A 142 -6.05 15.69 -3.82
N THR A 143 -5.95 14.40 -3.50
CA THR A 143 -7.06 13.45 -3.64
C THR A 143 -7.72 13.13 -2.30
N ILE A 144 -7.26 13.74 -1.21
CA ILE A 144 -7.89 13.68 0.12
C ILE A 144 -8.56 15.03 0.46
N THR A 145 -9.39 15.07 1.49
CA THR A 145 -10.09 16.29 1.93
C THR A 145 -9.15 17.27 2.65
N GLU A 146 -9.45 18.58 2.55
CA GLU A 146 -8.58 19.65 3.05
C GLU A 146 -8.32 19.57 4.56
N ASP A 147 -9.29 19.07 5.33
CA ASP A 147 -9.15 18.83 6.77
C ASP A 147 -8.08 17.77 7.07
N VAL A 148 -7.95 16.76 6.22
CA VAL A 148 -6.97 15.68 6.34
C VAL A 148 -5.59 16.11 5.86
N VAL A 149 -5.53 16.99 4.84
CA VAL A 149 -4.26 17.50 4.29
C VAL A 149 -3.40 18.14 5.37
N ILE A 150 -4.01 18.91 6.28
CA ILE A 150 -3.32 19.63 7.36
C ILE A 150 -2.54 18.65 8.26
N ASP A 151 -3.08 17.46 8.50
CA ASP A 151 -2.46 16.43 9.34
C ASP A 151 -1.25 15.78 8.64
N TYR A 152 -1.25 15.72 7.30
CA TYR A 152 -0.33 14.89 6.52
C TYR A 152 0.68 15.65 5.67
N GLU A 153 0.47 16.95 5.42
CA GLU A 153 1.38 17.76 4.60
C GLU A 153 2.82 17.79 5.13
N ARG A 154 2.97 17.63 6.46
CA ARG A 154 4.26 17.64 7.17
C ARG A 154 4.95 16.28 7.21
N LEU A 155 4.28 15.22 6.75
CA LEU A 155 4.91 13.90 6.68
C LEU A 155 6.04 13.90 5.66
N PRO A 156 7.14 13.18 5.91
CA PRO A 156 8.39 13.38 5.18
C PRO A 156 8.36 12.83 3.75
N THR A 157 7.65 11.73 3.50
CA THR A 157 7.56 11.10 2.17
C THR A 157 6.13 10.78 1.76
N ALA A 158 5.91 10.56 0.46
CA ALA A 158 4.66 10.09 -0.11
C ALA A 158 4.22 8.76 0.52
N ARG A 159 5.18 7.86 0.80
CA ARG A 159 4.93 6.61 1.53
C ARG A 159 4.34 6.85 2.93
N PHE A 160 4.90 7.78 3.70
CA PHE A 160 4.35 8.10 5.02
C PHE A 160 2.94 8.68 4.93
N ILE A 161 2.68 9.55 3.94
CA ILE A 161 1.33 10.09 3.68
C ILE A 161 0.37 8.94 3.37
N PHE A 162 0.74 8.06 2.43
CA PHE A 162 -0.10 6.93 2.03
C PHE A 162 -0.40 6.00 3.20
N SER A 163 0.61 5.63 3.99
CA SER A 163 0.43 4.79 5.19
C SER A 163 -0.46 5.44 6.25
N ALA A 164 -0.36 6.77 6.44
CA ALA A 164 -1.21 7.50 7.37
C ALA A 164 -2.68 7.53 6.91
N VAL A 165 -2.90 7.77 5.60
CA VAL A 165 -4.23 7.70 4.99
C VAL A 165 -4.78 6.29 5.09
N GLU A 166 -3.98 5.27 4.78
CA GLU A 166 -4.35 3.87 4.95
C GLU A 166 -4.74 3.60 6.41
N SER A 167 -3.91 3.97 7.39
CA SER A 167 -4.22 3.75 8.80
C SER A 167 -5.50 4.46 9.27
N ARG A 168 -5.84 5.64 8.73
CA ARG A 168 -7.04 6.40 9.12
C ARG A 168 -8.31 5.93 8.44
N PHE A 169 -8.21 5.51 7.18
CA PHE A 169 -9.39 5.20 6.34
C PHE A 169 -9.63 3.70 6.14
N LYS A 170 -8.61 2.87 6.37
CA LYS A 170 -8.73 1.39 6.42
C LYS A 170 -9.22 0.90 7.78
N THR A 171 -9.27 1.77 8.81
CA THR A 171 -9.81 1.43 10.13
C THR A 171 -11.23 0.87 10.01
N LEU A 172 -11.49 -0.17 10.81
CA LEU A 172 -12.75 -0.92 10.89
C LEU A 172 -13.94 0.02 10.73
N ASN A 173 -14.63 -0.05 9.59
CA ASN A 173 -15.87 0.68 9.38
C ASN A 173 -17.01 -0.20 9.94
N PRO A 174 -17.49 0.05 11.18
CA PRO A 174 -18.48 -0.81 11.81
C PRO A 174 -19.80 -0.80 11.06
N GLU A 175 -20.14 0.29 10.38
CA GLU A 175 -21.36 0.39 9.57
C GLU A 175 -21.26 -0.50 8.34
N ARG A 176 -20.15 -0.45 7.60
CA ARG A 176 -19.91 -1.32 6.45
C ARG A 176 -19.81 -2.79 6.87
N ALA A 177 -19.13 -3.08 7.98
CA ALA A 177 -19.09 -4.42 8.54
C ALA A 177 -20.50 -4.92 8.87
N SER A 178 -21.33 -4.08 9.51
CA SER A 178 -22.73 -4.40 9.84
C SER A 178 -23.58 -4.61 8.57
N LEU A 179 -23.39 -3.80 7.53
CA LEU A 179 -24.07 -3.95 6.25
C LEU A 179 -23.71 -5.27 5.58
N LEU A 180 -22.42 -5.61 5.52
CA LEU A 180 -21.93 -6.86 4.96
C LEU A 180 -22.39 -8.08 5.76
N GLN A 181 -22.37 -8.01 7.09
CA GLN A 181 -22.94 -9.06 7.95
C GLN A 181 -24.43 -9.24 7.70
N ARG A 182 -25.19 -8.15 7.60
CA ARG A 182 -26.63 -8.21 7.28
C ARG A 182 -26.87 -8.81 5.91
N GLU A 183 -26.11 -8.39 4.90
CA GLU A 183 -26.19 -8.93 3.55
C GLU A 183 -25.92 -10.43 3.56
N LEU A 184 -24.88 -10.86 4.26
CA LEU A 184 -24.52 -12.26 4.44
C LEU A 184 -25.66 -13.09 5.06
N HIS A 185 -26.25 -12.62 6.16
CA HIS A 185 -27.36 -13.30 6.83
C HIS A 185 -28.68 -13.25 6.05
N SER A 186 -28.80 -12.35 5.07
CA SER A 186 -29.99 -12.23 4.22
C SER A 186 -29.95 -13.13 2.98
N GLN A 187 -28.81 -13.76 2.70
CA GLN A 187 -28.71 -14.68 1.56
C GLN A 187 -29.40 -16.01 1.86
N TYR A 188 -30.19 -16.49 0.91
CA TYR A 188 -30.81 -17.80 0.96
C TYR A 188 -30.91 -18.37 -0.45
N LEU A 189 -30.78 -19.68 -0.57
CA LEU A 189 -31.08 -20.40 -1.80
C LEU A 189 -32.57 -20.77 -1.81
N PRO A 190 -33.32 -20.41 -2.88
CA PRO A 190 -34.72 -20.75 -2.98
C PRO A 190 -34.94 -22.27 -3.12
N ARG A 191 -36.13 -22.74 -2.76
CA ARG A 191 -36.52 -24.14 -3.01
C ARG A 191 -36.56 -24.41 -4.51
N GLY A 192 -35.97 -25.53 -4.94
CA GLY A 192 -35.86 -25.90 -6.34
C GLY A 192 -34.71 -25.21 -7.09
N ALA A 193 -33.78 -24.58 -6.36
CA ALA A 193 -32.59 -23.98 -6.96
C ALA A 193 -31.71 -25.03 -7.67
N THR A 194 -31.03 -24.58 -8.71
CA THR A 194 -30.15 -25.39 -9.55
C THR A 194 -28.72 -25.37 -9.00
N ALA A 195 -27.84 -26.22 -9.58
CA ALA A 195 -26.42 -26.20 -9.25
C ALA A 195 -25.77 -24.83 -9.56
N ASP A 196 -26.18 -24.18 -10.66
CA ASP A 196 -25.67 -22.85 -11.04
C ASP A 196 -26.06 -21.76 -10.03
N ASP A 197 -27.26 -21.85 -9.45
CA ASP A 197 -27.69 -20.96 -8.37
C ASP A 197 -26.82 -21.14 -7.12
N ALA A 198 -26.42 -22.37 -6.82
CA ALA A 198 -25.58 -22.71 -5.69
C ALA A 198 -24.14 -22.20 -5.87
N VAL A 199 -23.59 -22.31 -7.08
CA VAL A 199 -22.30 -21.69 -7.45
C VAL A 199 -22.36 -20.18 -7.26
N THR A 200 -23.40 -19.54 -7.82
CA THR A 200 -23.56 -18.08 -7.73
C THR A 200 -23.70 -17.60 -6.28
N PHE A 201 -24.44 -18.34 -5.46
CA PHE A 201 -24.55 -18.09 -4.01
C PHE A 201 -23.17 -18.19 -3.34
N TYR A 202 -22.43 -19.25 -3.61
CA TYR A 202 -21.12 -19.46 -2.99
C TYR A 202 -20.11 -18.38 -3.39
N GLU A 203 -20.05 -17.99 -4.66
CA GLU A 203 -19.18 -16.90 -5.13
C GLU A 203 -19.50 -15.58 -4.41
N LYS A 204 -20.79 -15.24 -4.25
CA LYS A 204 -21.22 -14.06 -3.50
C LYS A 204 -20.84 -14.16 -2.02
N PHE A 205 -21.03 -15.33 -1.42
CA PHE A 205 -20.64 -15.59 -0.03
C PHE A 205 -19.14 -15.36 0.16
N VAL A 206 -18.29 -16.02 -0.65
CA VAL A 206 -16.82 -15.85 -0.62
C VAL A 206 -16.42 -14.39 -0.81
N HIS A 207 -17.09 -13.70 -1.73
CA HIS A 207 -16.84 -12.28 -1.99
C HIS A 207 -17.11 -11.40 -0.76
N ILE A 208 -18.27 -11.58 -0.09
CA ILE A 208 -18.61 -10.83 1.13
C ILE A 208 -17.63 -11.15 2.26
N TYR A 209 -17.23 -12.41 2.41
CA TYR A 209 -16.23 -12.80 3.41
C TYR A 209 -14.86 -12.19 3.16
N ALA A 210 -14.42 -12.13 1.91
CA ALA A 210 -13.18 -11.46 1.55
C ALA A 210 -13.24 -9.97 1.94
N GLN A 211 -14.39 -9.31 1.76
CA GLN A 211 -14.59 -7.94 2.20
C GLN A 211 -14.58 -7.79 3.73
N LEU A 212 -15.25 -8.68 4.47
CA LEU A 212 -15.22 -8.67 5.94
C LEU A 212 -13.81 -8.90 6.49
N SER A 213 -13.05 -9.80 5.88
CA SER A 213 -11.65 -10.07 6.24
C SER A 213 -10.76 -8.84 6.00
N ARG A 214 -10.97 -8.09 4.91
CA ARG A 214 -10.27 -6.81 4.67
C ARG A 214 -10.60 -5.75 5.71
N LEU A 215 -11.81 -5.76 6.25
CA LEU A 215 -12.22 -4.91 7.38
C LEU A 215 -11.73 -5.43 8.73
N GLN A 216 -10.87 -6.46 8.76
CA GLN A 216 -10.35 -7.10 9.98
C GLN A 216 -11.46 -7.68 10.88
N VAL A 217 -12.63 -7.97 10.32
CA VAL A 217 -13.70 -8.69 11.01
C VAL A 217 -13.43 -10.18 10.86
N ALA A 218 -12.86 -10.77 11.91
CA ALA A 218 -12.66 -12.21 11.96
C ALA A 218 -14.02 -12.90 12.08
N VAL A 219 -14.29 -13.80 11.14
CA VAL A 219 -15.42 -14.72 11.22
C VAL A 219 -14.85 -16.12 11.26
N ASN A 220 -15.16 -16.85 12.32
CA ASN A 220 -14.64 -18.18 12.54
C ASN A 220 -15.25 -19.16 11.52
N ASP A 221 -14.59 -20.30 11.30
CA ASP A 221 -15.04 -21.27 10.29
C ASP A 221 -16.35 -21.97 10.70
N GLU A 222 -16.65 -22.08 11.99
CA GLU A 222 -17.89 -22.65 12.49
C GLU A 222 -19.10 -21.77 12.15
N ASP A 223 -18.95 -20.45 12.25
CA ASP A 223 -19.94 -19.44 11.89
C ASP A 223 -20.18 -19.46 10.38
N LYS A 224 -19.10 -19.57 9.58
CA LYS A 224 -19.22 -19.74 8.12
C LYS A 224 -20.08 -20.96 7.77
N VAL A 225 -19.77 -22.09 8.39
CA VAL A 225 -20.52 -23.34 8.20
C VAL A 225 -21.98 -23.18 8.63
N ALA A 226 -22.23 -22.58 9.79
CA ALA A 226 -23.58 -22.36 10.31
C ALA A 226 -24.41 -21.47 9.38
N ILE A 227 -23.81 -20.41 8.83
CA ILE A 227 -24.48 -19.47 7.92
C ILE A 227 -24.77 -20.14 6.59
N ILE A 228 -23.82 -20.88 5.99
CA ILE A 228 -24.06 -21.64 4.75
C ILE A 228 -25.21 -22.63 4.97
N LEU A 229 -25.12 -23.47 6.00
CA LEU A 229 -26.15 -24.47 6.28
C LEU A 229 -27.52 -23.86 6.62
N GLY A 230 -27.56 -22.62 7.12
CA GLY A 230 -28.79 -21.87 7.38
C GLY A 230 -29.40 -21.24 6.12
N ALA A 231 -28.57 -20.93 5.12
CA ALA A 231 -28.99 -20.33 3.86
C ALA A 231 -29.50 -21.36 2.84
N LEU A 232 -29.18 -22.65 3.02
CA LEU A 232 -29.55 -23.73 2.10
C LEU A 232 -31.00 -24.21 2.31
N PRO A 233 -31.63 -24.76 1.26
CA PRO A 233 -32.89 -25.50 1.39
C PRO A 233 -32.72 -26.65 2.40
N THR A 234 -33.77 -26.93 3.18
CA THR A 234 -33.75 -27.91 4.27
C THR A 234 -33.23 -29.29 3.82
N GLU A 235 -33.60 -29.73 2.63
CA GLU A 235 -33.20 -31.02 2.05
C GLU A 235 -31.67 -31.10 1.88
N TRP A 236 -31.07 -30.04 1.34
CA TRP A 236 -29.63 -29.96 1.10
C TRP A 236 -28.88 -29.79 2.42
N ALA A 237 -29.39 -28.94 3.32
CA ALA A 237 -28.80 -28.73 4.64
C ALA A 237 -28.74 -30.02 5.47
N VAL A 238 -29.76 -30.89 5.39
CA VAL A 238 -29.77 -32.19 6.09
C VAL A 238 -28.73 -33.14 5.49
N LEU A 239 -28.68 -33.25 4.15
CA LEU A 239 -27.70 -34.10 3.47
C LEU A 239 -26.26 -33.66 3.77
N LEU A 240 -25.97 -32.38 3.62
CA LEU A 240 -24.65 -31.81 3.89
C LEU A 240 -24.27 -31.95 5.36
N ARG A 241 -25.18 -31.74 6.32
CA ARG A 241 -24.89 -31.99 7.75
C ARG A 241 -24.51 -33.44 8.01
N SER A 242 -25.18 -34.39 7.34
CA SER A 242 -24.87 -35.81 7.52
C SER A 242 -23.46 -36.15 7.01
N GLN A 243 -23.10 -35.69 5.81
CA GLN A 243 -21.77 -35.88 5.22
C GLN A 243 -20.69 -35.13 6.00
N TRP A 244 -20.98 -33.90 6.41
CA TRP A 244 -20.09 -33.07 7.23
C TRP A 244 -19.72 -33.73 8.57
N SER A 245 -20.70 -34.40 9.19
CA SER A 245 -20.50 -35.02 10.50
C SER A 245 -19.52 -36.20 10.47
N THR A 246 -19.35 -36.84 9.31
CA THR A 246 -18.46 -37.99 9.11
C THR A 246 -17.04 -37.59 8.75
N GLU A 247 -16.79 -36.32 8.44
CA GLU A 247 -15.48 -35.83 8.01
C GLU A 247 -14.55 -35.53 9.19
N THR A 248 -13.28 -35.88 9.02
CA THR A 248 -12.24 -35.69 10.04
C THR A 248 -11.65 -34.27 10.04
N SER A 249 -11.69 -33.57 8.90
CA SER A 249 -11.22 -32.19 8.76
C SER A 249 -12.39 -31.24 8.51
N LYS A 250 -12.78 -30.48 9.54
CA LYS A 250 -13.94 -29.59 9.50
C LYS A 250 -13.54 -28.18 9.09
N THR A 251 -13.35 -27.96 7.78
CA THR A 251 -13.10 -26.64 7.16
C THR A 251 -14.24 -26.19 6.24
N TRP A 252 -14.62 -24.91 6.28
CA TRP A 252 -15.71 -24.41 5.43
C TRP A 252 -15.52 -24.67 3.92
N SER A 253 -14.27 -24.80 3.45
CA SER A 253 -13.92 -25.16 2.06
C SER A 253 -14.34 -26.58 1.67
N LEU A 254 -14.37 -27.53 2.61
CA LEU A 254 -14.83 -28.89 2.33
C LEU A 254 -16.35 -28.93 2.11
N LEU A 255 -17.09 -28.02 2.75
CA LEU A 255 -18.53 -27.88 2.56
C LEU A 255 -18.92 -27.49 1.13
N TRP A 256 -18.04 -26.75 0.44
CA TRP A 256 -18.20 -26.44 -0.98
C TRP A 256 -17.98 -27.66 -1.89
N VAL A 257 -16.99 -28.50 -1.58
CA VAL A 257 -16.72 -29.71 -2.36
C VAL A 257 -17.88 -30.70 -2.31
N LEU A 258 -18.67 -30.66 -1.23
CA LEU A 258 -19.85 -31.50 -1.03
C LEU A 258 -21.14 -30.93 -1.64
N LEU A 259 -21.12 -29.67 -2.09
CA LEU A 259 -22.26 -28.90 -2.60
C LEU A 259 -22.34 -29.02 -4.12
#